data_AF-A0A0Q8PXA3-F1
#
_entry.id   AF-A0A0Q8PXA3-F1
#
_cell.length_a   1.000
_cell.length_b   1.000
_cell.length_c   1.000
_cell.angle_alpha   90.00
_cell.angle_beta   90.00
_cell.angle_gamma   90.00
#
_symmetry.space_group_name_H-M   'P 1'
#
loop_
_entity.id
_entity.type
_entity.pdbx_description
1 polymer ?
#
loop_
_entity_poly.entity_id
_entity_poly.type
_entity_poly.pdbx_seq_one_letter_code
_entity_poly.pdbx_strand_id
1 'polypeptide(L)'
;MNPPVLEDMSRTEVLDYAESRHVAKQQAERDLVAAAFQWAVLHHPDRAASVSKRVRDRAMPAGAVGTPLVTEYAASAFAARIQTSPYGAKKLIADAVDIHHRLPRLAAGLKAGTTRAGHARRVAEATRELTEAQAAWVDGEVHEIADGRLAWMRFLAVLDGKVAAASPELAQTKEHAAALERGIRMTRINKHGVATLTIRDHITTLMATDIAITAVAKELEARMPAVDLRDRKLAAFAMLTNPDAHLDLGVGPIKPKVRIDLHLTPDSEIVRMEDHGPVTIAWARQMIAHVAGKVTVLPVINLAHQAPVDAYEIPAAMREAVHLIHGGDIFPFAANTSRRVDLDHNLPYSEGGKTEAGNLGPMTRTHHRIKTHAGWECRQPFPGILVWRDPHGAHYLVDATGTRKLTTPPREPFRPRPDIYFTDVELIHDAA
;
A
#
# COMPACT_ATOMS: atom_id res chain seq x y z
N MET A 1 -3.52 27.36 -29.44
CA MET A 1 -3.90 26.06 -30.04
C MET A 1 -5.20 25.63 -29.40
N ASN A 2 -6.22 25.29 -30.18
CA ASN A 2 -7.44 24.71 -29.63
C ASN A 2 -7.09 23.38 -28.93
N PRO A 3 -7.75 23.05 -27.81
CA PRO A 3 -7.57 21.74 -27.19
C PRO A 3 -7.93 20.64 -28.21
N PRO A 4 -7.22 19.51 -28.21
CA PRO A 4 -7.55 18.41 -29.11
C PRO A 4 -8.96 17.90 -28.83
N VAL A 5 -9.70 17.60 -29.89
CA VAL A 5 -11.05 17.02 -29.82
C VAL A 5 -10.89 15.55 -29.47
N LEU A 6 -11.36 15.13 -28.29
CA LEU A 6 -11.20 13.75 -27.81
C LEU A 6 -12.16 12.79 -28.52
N GLU A 7 -13.28 13.33 -29.01
CA GLU A 7 -14.36 12.60 -29.65
C GLU A 7 -13.93 11.91 -30.95
N ASP A 8 -12.91 12.45 -31.62
CA ASP A 8 -12.39 11.92 -32.88
C ASP A 8 -11.21 10.95 -32.69
N MET A 9 -10.74 10.76 -31.46
CA MET A 9 -9.59 9.90 -31.16
C MET A 9 -9.96 8.43 -31.13
N SER A 10 -9.10 7.59 -31.68
CA SER A 10 -9.11 6.14 -31.45
C SER A 10 -8.82 5.82 -29.98
N ARG A 11 -9.12 4.58 -29.57
CA ARG A 11 -8.87 4.12 -28.19
C ARG A 11 -7.40 4.27 -27.77
N THR A 12 -6.47 3.97 -28.68
CA THR A 12 -5.03 4.10 -28.41
C THR A 12 -4.61 5.56 -28.29
N GLU A 13 -5.12 6.45 -29.16
CA GLU A 13 -4.83 7.88 -29.10
C GLU A 13 -5.35 8.51 -27.79
N VAL A 14 -6.51 8.07 -27.29
CA VAL A 14 -7.01 8.49 -25.97
C VAL A 14 -6.06 8.06 -24.85
N LEU A 15 -5.49 6.85 -24.90
CA LEU A 15 -4.54 6.37 -23.90
C LEU A 15 -3.21 7.13 -23.96
N ASP A 16 -2.68 7.37 -25.15
CA ASP A 16 -1.45 8.16 -25.35
C ASP A 16 -1.64 9.60 -24.87
N TYR A 17 -2.81 10.21 -25.17
CA TYR A 17 -3.17 11.52 -24.66
C TYR A 17 -3.27 11.52 -23.12
N ALA A 18 -3.91 10.52 -22.53
CA ALA A 18 -4.01 10.39 -21.07
C ALA A 18 -2.64 10.25 -20.42
N GLU A 19 -1.72 9.46 -20.99
CA GLU A 19 -0.34 9.32 -20.52
C GLU A 19 0.42 10.65 -20.62
N SER A 20 0.29 11.34 -21.76
CA SER A 20 0.83 12.68 -21.98
C SER A 20 0.36 13.67 -20.89
N ARG A 21 -0.93 13.69 -20.58
CA ARG A 21 -1.48 14.54 -19.51
C ARG A 21 -1.01 14.10 -18.13
N HIS A 22 -0.86 12.80 -17.90
CA HIS A 22 -0.32 12.27 -16.64
C HIS A 22 1.12 12.75 -16.40
N VAL A 23 2.00 12.65 -17.41
CA VAL A 23 3.38 13.15 -17.34
C VAL A 23 3.40 14.65 -17.08
N ALA A 24 2.59 15.43 -17.80
CA ALA A 24 2.48 16.88 -17.60
C ALA A 24 2.00 17.23 -16.18
N LYS A 25 1.01 16.49 -15.65
CA LYS A 25 0.55 16.64 -14.26
C LYS A 25 1.68 16.36 -13.27
N GLN A 26 2.42 15.27 -13.43
CA GLN A 26 3.53 14.95 -12.53
C GLN A 26 4.62 16.04 -12.56
N GLN A 27 4.90 16.63 -13.73
CA GLN A 27 5.82 17.76 -13.82
C GLN A 27 5.29 19.00 -13.07
N ALA A 28 4.04 19.38 -13.31
CA ALA A 28 3.43 20.53 -12.63
C ALA A 28 3.41 20.36 -11.09
N GLU A 29 3.19 19.14 -10.59
CA GLU A 29 3.27 18.87 -9.16
C GLU A 29 4.69 19.06 -8.60
N ARG A 30 5.73 18.68 -9.35
CA ARG A 30 7.14 18.93 -8.95
C ARG A 30 7.47 20.41 -8.96
N ASP A 31 7.01 21.13 -9.98
CA ASP A 31 7.22 22.58 -10.10
C ASP A 31 6.56 23.33 -8.95
N LEU A 32 5.37 22.88 -8.51
CA LEU A 32 4.69 23.45 -7.33
C LEU A 32 5.47 23.23 -6.03
N VAL A 33 6.10 22.06 -5.84
CA VAL A 33 6.97 21.81 -4.67
C VAL A 33 8.20 22.72 -4.72
N ALA A 34 8.84 22.85 -5.89
CA ALA A 34 9.98 23.74 -6.06
C ALA A 34 9.61 25.22 -5.81
N ALA A 35 8.44 25.67 -6.30
CA ALA A 35 7.93 27.01 -6.05
C ALA A 35 7.62 27.25 -4.57
N ALA A 36 7.03 26.27 -3.87
CA ALA A 36 6.75 26.35 -2.44
C ALA A 36 8.03 26.47 -1.60
N PHE A 37 9.09 25.71 -1.96
CA PHE A 37 10.39 25.84 -1.33
C PHE A 37 10.99 27.24 -1.56
N GLN A 38 11.02 27.70 -2.82
CA GLN A 38 11.56 29.04 -3.14
C GLN A 38 10.76 30.15 -2.44
N TRP A 39 9.45 29.99 -2.32
CA TRP A 39 8.59 30.92 -1.59
C TRP A 39 8.95 30.99 -0.11
N ALA A 40 9.25 29.85 0.52
CA ALA A 40 9.75 29.81 1.90
C ALA A 40 11.08 30.57 2.05
N VAL A 41 12.01 30.37 1.10
CA VAL A 41 13.31 31.07 1.08
C VAL A 41 13.15 32.59 0.98
N LEU A 42 12.20 33.07 0.18
CA LEU A 42 11.90 34.51 0.03
C LEU A 42 11.16 35.09 1.25
N HIS A 43 10.53 34.23 2.05
CA HIS A 43 9.80 34.62 3.27
C HIS A 43 10.51 34.23 4.56
N HIS A 44 11.82 33.99 4.49
CA HIS A 44 12.65 33.92 5.68
C HIS A 44 12.56 35.25 6.45
N PRO A 45 12.39 35.25 7.79
CA PRO A 45 12.25 36.48 8.59
C PRO A 45 13.37 37.50 8.38
N ASP A 46 14.59 37.05 8.09
CA ASP A 46 15.74 37.93 7.82
C ASP A 46 15.74 38.55 6.41
N ARG A 47 14.95 38.00 5.47
CA ARG A 47 14.86 38.45 4.07
C ARG A 47 13.57 39.20 3.78
N ALA A 48 12.50 38.87 4.49
CA ALA A 48 11.19 39.49 4.31
C ALA A 48 11.14 40.85 5.02
N ALA A 49 10.96 41.93 4.26
CA ALA A 49 10.60 43.21 4.84
C ALA A 49 9.21 43.10 5.49
N SER A 50 9.08 43.60 6.73
CA SER A 50 7.77 43.67 7.41
C SER A 50 6.78 44.45 6.55
N VAL A 51 5.67 43.82 6.16
CA VAL A 51 4.63 44.44 5.32
C VAL A 51 3.96 45.60 6.07
N SER A 52 3.89 45.51 7.40
CA SER A 52 3.39 46.57 8.27
C SER A 52 4.52 47.33 8.96
N LYS A 53 4.41 48.66 8.97
CA LYS A 53 5.26 49.55 9.81
C LYS A 53 4.89 49.51 11.29
N ARG A 54 3.74 48.93 11.66
CA ARG A 54 3.18 48.96 13.03
C ARG A 54 3.23 47.60 13.75
N VAL A 55 3.31 46.49 13.01
CA VAL A 55 3.35 45.13 13.56
C VAL A 55 4.41 44.36 12.80
N ARG A 56 5.39 43.79 13.50
CA ARG A 56 6.36 42.87 12.89
C ARG A 56 5.70 41.50 12.75
N ASP A 57 5.81 40.91 11.56
CA ASP A 57 5.37 39.55 11.31
C ASP A 57 6.11 38.59 12.25
N ARG A 58 5.39 37.64 12.85
CA ARG A 58 6.01 36.62 13.70
C ARG A 58 6.77 35.62 12.83
N ALA A 59 7.92 35.17 13.32
CA ALA A 59 8.63 34.05 12.74
C ALA A 59 7.95 32.75 13.18
N MET A 60 7.62 31.89 12.22
CA MET A 60 6.98 30.59 12.45
C MET A 60 7.85 29.47 11.86
N PRO A 61 7.88 28.28 12.48
CA PRO A 61 8.49 27.11 11.86
C PRO A 61 7.83 26.83 10.51
N ALA A 62 8.65 26.68 9.45
CA ALA A 62 8.13 26.31 8.15
C ALA A 62 7.79 24.82 8.11
N GLY A 63 8.71 23.95 8.55
CA GLY A 63 8.55 22.50 8.59
C GLY A 63 8.88 21.92 9.97
N ALA A 64 9.54 20.77 9.98
CA ALA A 64 10.00 20.09 11.18
C ALA A 64 11.08 20.88 11.94
N VAL A 65 11.37 20.44 13.16
CA VAL A 65 12.44 21.02 14.00
C VAL A 65 13.76 21.01 13.23
N GLY A 66 14.48 22.14 13.27
CA GLY A 66 15.74 22.33 12.54
C GLY A 66 15.60 22.91 11.14
N THR A 67 14.37 23.03 10.60
CA THR A 67 14.15 23.70 9.32
C THR A 67 14.02 25.23 9.46
N PRO A 68 14.29 26.01 8.38
CA PRO A 68 14.17 27.46 8.41
C PRO A 68 12.80 27.98 8.85
N LEU A 69 12.78 29.20 9.38
CA LEU A 69 11.55 29.90 9.73
C LEU A 69 10.96 30.61 8.50
N VAL A 70 9.66 30.86 8.53
CA VAL A 70 8.94 31.73 7.59
C VAL A 70 8.12 32.78 8.33
N THR A 71 7.75 33.87 7.67
CA THR A 71 6.82 34.85 8.24
C THR A 71 5.41 34.27 8.41
N GLU A 72 4.68 34.73 9.43
CA GLU A 72 3.33 34.27 9.81
C GLU A 72 2.33 34.25 8.64
N TYR A 73 2.42 35.23 7.74
CA TYR A 73 1.49 35.38 6.61
C TYR A 73 2.01 34.78 5.30
N ALA A 74 3.17 34.13 5.29
CA ALA A 74 3.81 33.58 4.10
C ALA A 74 2.85 32.71 3.27
N ALA A 75 2.00 31.91 3.91
CA ALA A 75 1.10 31.00 3.20
C ALA A 75 -0.05 31.70 2.45
N SER A 76 -0.43 32.93 2.82
CA SER A 76 -1.68 33.57 2.38
C SER A 76 -1.75 33.83 0.86
N ALA A 77 -0.78 34.56 0.32
CA ALA A 77 -0.72 34.87 -1.12
C ALA A 77 -0.47 33.62 -1.97
N PHE A 78 0.40 32.72 -1.50
CA PHE A 78 0.67 31.45 -2.17
C PHE A 78 -0.59 30.60 -2.25
N ALA A 79 -1.35 30.48 -1.16
CA ALA A 79 -2.62 29.76 -1.10
C ALA A 79 -3.63 30.30 -2.12
N ALA A 80 -3.82 31.62 -2.15
CA ALA A 80 -4.75 32.26 -3.06
C ALA A 80 -4.38 32.00 -4.53
N ARG A 81 -3.08 32.03 -4.87
CA ARG A 81 -2.60 31.83 -6.25
C ARG A 81 -2.76 30.39 -6.74
N ILE A 82 -2.61 29.40 -5.86
CA ILE A 82 -2.83 27.98 -6.20
C ILE A 82 -4.24 27.49 -5.85
N GLN A 83 -5.14 28.41 -5.47
CA GLN A 83 -6.55 28.15 -5.17
C GLN A 83 -6.76 27.11 -4.07
N THR A 84 -5.98 27.20 -2.99
CA THR A 84 -6.13 26.35 -1.80
C THR A 84 -6.30 27.18 -0.53
N SER A 85 -6.53 26.52 0.61
CA SER A 85 -6.62 27.20 1.90
C SER A 85 -5.22 27.59 2.41
N PRO A 86 -5.10 28.65 3.24
CA PRO A 86 -3.83 28.98 3.91
C PRO A 86 -3.22 27.78 4.66
N TYR A 87 -4.06 26.91 5.22
CA TYR A 87 -3.62 25.66 5.84
C TYR A 87 -2.99 24.68 4.83
N GLY A 88 -3.64 24.49 3.68
CA GLY A 88 -3.12 23.64 2.60
C GLY A 88 -1.79 24.13 2.03
N ALA A 89 -1.67 25.45 1.81
CA ALA A 89 -0.42 26.07 1.36
C ALA A 89 0.68 25.97 2.42
N LYS A 90 0.36 26.20 3.70
CA LYS A 90 1.30 26.02 4.81
C LYS A 90 1.83 24.59 4.85
N LYS A 91 0.97 23.58 4.67
CA LYS A 91 1.39 22.18 4.60
C LYS A 91 2.32 21.94 3.41
N LEU A 92 1.99 22.43 2.22
CA LEU A 92 2.86 22.28 1.04
C LEU A 92 4.23 22.96 1.21
N ILE A 93 4.26 24.17 1.79
CA ILE A 93 5.51 24.88 2.13
C ILE A 93 6.32 24.05 3.12
N ALA A 94 5.69 23.55 4.18
CA ALA A 94 6.32 22.70 5.16
C ALA A 94 6.91 21.43 4.53
N ASP A 95 6.14 20.73 3.70
CA ASP A 95 6.60 19.53 2.99
C ASP A 95 7.82 19.86 2.10
N ALA A 96 7.78 20.98 1.38
CA ALA A 96 8.85 21.38 0.46
C ALA A 96 10.15 21.74 1.19
N VAL A 97 10.04 22.44 2.32
CA VAL A 97 11.19 22.77 3.19
C VAL A 97 11.77 21.50 3.82
N ASP A 98 10.92 20.61 4.34
CA ASP A 98 11.35 19.33 4.90
C ASP A 98 12.10 18.48 3.84
N ILE A 99 11.56 18.40 2.61
CA ILE A 99 12.21 17.69 1.51
C ILE A 99 13.60 18.25 1.23
N HIS A 100 13.72 19.58 1.09
CA HIS A 100 14.98 20.18 0.69
C HIS A 100 16.07 20.10 1.77
N HIS A 101 15.71 20.25 3.04
CA HIS A 101 16.67 20.31 4.13
C HIS A 101 16.96 18.96 4.78
N ARG A 102 16.02 18.00 4.75
CA ARG A 102 16.12 16.75 5.51
C ARG A 102 16.12 15.49 4.65
N LEU A 103 15.67 15.58 3.38
CA LEU A 103 15.48 14.43 2.49
C LEU A 103 16.22 14.64 1.15
N PRO A 104 17.57 14.72 1.17
CA PRO A 104 18.36 15.11 0.01
C PRO A 104 18.22 14.20 -1.21
N ARG A 105 17.99 12.88 -1.04
CA ARG A 105 17.81 11.95 -2.17
C ARG A 105 16.46 12.15 -2.84
N LEU A 106 15.38 12.30 -2.08
CA LEU A 106 14.07 12.65 -2.62
C LEU A 106 14.10 14.04 -3.28
N ALA A 107 14.80 15.02 -2.71
CA ALA A 107 14.98 16.33 -3.34
C ALA A 107 15.71 16.22 -4.70
N ALA A 108 16.78 15.43 -4.76
CA ALA A 108 17.50 15.15 -6.00
C ALA A 108 16.60 14.44 -7.03
N GLY A 109 15.80 13.47 -6.59
CA GLY A 109 14.87 12.74 -7.45
C GLY A 109 13.71 13.60 -7.98
N LEU A 110 13.21 14.56 -7.19
CA LEU A 110 12.26 15.56 -7.70
C LEU A 110 12.89 16.43 -8.78
N LYS A 111 14.14 16.87 -8.60
CA LYS A 111 14.86 17.66 -9.60
C LYS A 111 15.14 16.85 -10.87
N ALA A 112 15.45 15.56 -10.74
CA ALA A 112 15.70 14.65 -11.86
C ALA A 112 14.41 14.12 -12.53
N GLY A 113 13.24 14.37 -11.94
CA GLY A 113 11.96 13.87 -12.45
C GLY A 113 11.70 12.38 -12.18
N THR A 114 12.55 11.71 -11.41
CA THR A 114 12.44 10.28 -11.05
C THR A 114 11.56 10.03 -9.83
N THR A 115 11.28 11.05 -9.01
CA THR A 115 10.40 10.96 -7.84
C THR A 115 9.05 11.63 -8.11
N ARG A 116 7.97 11.05 -7.59
CA ARG A 116 6.64 11.70 -7.58
C ARG A 116 6.54 12.67 -6.41
N ALA A 117 6.08 13.90 -6.69
CA ALA A 117 5.90 14.94 -5.68
C ALA A 117 5.00 14.50 -4.52
N GLY A 118 3.87 13.83 -4.81
CA GLY A 118 2.99 13.30 -3.76
C GLY A 118 3.67 12.30 -2.82
N HIS A 119 4.58 11.46 -3.34
CA HIS A 119 5.32 10.48 -2.54
C HIS A 119 6.34 11.19 -1.64
N ALA A 120 7.18 12.06 -2.22
CA ALA A 120 8.16 12.83 -1.44
C ALA A 120 7.50 13.64 -0.32
N ARG A 121 6.36 14.29 -0.60
CA ARG A 121 5.60 15.04 0.40
C ARG A 121 5.06 14.18 1.53
N ARG A 122 4.59 12.96 1.21
CA ARG A 122 4.12 12.02 2.23
C ARG A 122 5.27 11.50 3.10
N VAL A 123 6.47 11.29 2.54
CA VAL A 123 7.68 10.97 3.31
C VAL A 123 8.01 12.11 4.27
N ALA A 124 8.07 13.36 3.77
CA ALA A 124 8.32 14.54 4.59
C ALA A 124 7.35 14.65 5.78
N GLU A 125 6.06 14.49 5.54
CA GLU A 125 5.04 14.44 6.57
C GLU A 125 5.29 13.31 7.59
N ALA A 126 5.62 12.10 7.13
CA ALA A 126 5.86 10.94 7.98
C ALA A 126 7.10 11.11 8.89
N THR A 127 8.09 11.87 8.44
CA THR A 127 9.37 12.04 9.13
C THR A 127 9.44 13.30 10.01
N ARG A 128 8.35 14.04 10.19
CA ARG A 128 8.37 15.32 10.95
C ARG A 128 8.74 15.17 12.42
N GLU A 129 8.33 14.06 13.03
CA GLU A 129 8.62 13.76 14.44
C GLU A 129 9.98 13.07 14.63
N LEU A 130 10.65 12.67 13.54
CA LEU A 130 11.98 12.06 13.59
C LEU A 130 13.06 13.13 13.71
N THR A 131 14.25 12.75 14.19
CA THR A 131 15.46 13.58 14.08
C THR A 131 15.92 13.72 12.63
N GLU A 132 16.84 14.65 12.35
CA GLU A 132 17.40 14.84 11.01
C GLU A 132 18.09 13.58 10.48
N ALA A 133 18.91 12.92 11.31
CA ALA A 133 19.61 11.69 10.95
C ALA A 133 18.64 10.53 10.63
N GLN A 134 17.58 10.38 11.43
CA GLN A 134 16.55 9.36 11.20
C GLN A 134 15.76 9.62 9.92
N ALA A 135 15.40 10.88 9.63
CA ALA A 135 14.73 11.25 8.40
C ALA A 135 15.62 11.01 7.17
N ALA A 136 16.91 11.32 7.24
CA ALA A 136 17.88 11.05 6.18
C ALA A 136 18.09 9.54 5.94
N TRP A 137 17.99 8.72 6.98
CA TRP A 137 17.97 7.26 6.83
C TRP A 137 16.72 6.79 6.09
N VAL A 138 15.52 7.26 6.50
CA VAL A 138 14.26 6.93 5.81
C VAL A 138 14.30 7.37 4.35
N ASP A 139 14.83 8.56 4.04
CA ASP A 139 15.08 9.05 2.68
C ASP A 139 15.90 8.05 1.85
N GLY A 140 17.02 7.57 2.41
CA GLY A 140 17.84 6.51 1.82
C GLY A 140 17.06 5.24 1.48
N GLU A 141 16.20 4.79 2.38
CA GLU A 141 15.47 3.53 2.24
C GLU A 141 14.29 3.59 1.25
N VAL A 142 13.69 4.76 1.03
CA VAL A 142 12.45 4.88 0.24
C VAL A 142 12.58 5.63 -1.07
N HIS A 143 13.69 6.34 -1.31
CA HIS A 143 13.81 7.21 -2.49
C HIS A 143 13.61 6.48 -3.82
N GLU A 144 14.12 5.24 -3.96
CA GLU A 144 13.99 4.45 -5.20
C GLU A 144 12.56 4.02 -5.53
N ILE A 145 11.74 3.80 -4.50
CA ILE A 145 10.35 3.34 -4.65
C ILE A 145 9.33 4.50 -4.66
N ALA A 146 9.80 5.74 -4.46
CA ALA A 146 8.99 6.95 -4.47
C ALA A 146 8.67 7.48 -5.89
N ASP A 147 8.97 6.70 -6.93
CA ASP A 147 8.61 6.95 -8.33
C ASP A 147 7.15 6.52 -8.66
N GLY A 148 6.47 5.93 -7.69
CA GLY A 148 5.09 5.43 -7.78
C GLY A 148 4.94 4.13 -8.56
N ARG A 149 6.01 3.32 -8.64
CA ARG A 149 5.93 1.91 -9.05
C ARG A 149 5.07 1.07 -8.12
N LEU A 150 5.03 1.43 -6.83
CA LEU A 150 4.12 0.82 -5.87
C LEU A 150 2.77 1.55 -5.90
N ALA A 151 1.69 0.77 -5.83
CA ALA A 151 0.38 1.33 -5.53
C ALA A 151 0.45 2.11 -4.20
N TRP A 152 -0.28 3.22 -4.11
CA TRP A 152 -0.15 4.17 -3.00
C TRP A 152 -0.21 3.53 -1.61
N MET A 153 -1.18 2.64 -1.37
CA MET A 153 -1.31 1.96 -0.07
C MET A 153 -0.14 1.02 0.24
N ARG A 154 0.47 0.40 -0.77
CA ARG A 154 1.67 -0.43 -0.60
C ARG A 154 2.89 0.43 -0.27
N PHE A 155 3.04 1.57 -0.94
CA PHE A 155 4.08 2.54 -0.61
C PHE A 155 3.94 3.04 0.83
N LEU A 156 2.72 3.38 1.27
CA LEU A 156 2.46 3.79 2.65
C LEU A 156 2.88 2.72 3.66
N ALA A 157 2.53 1.45 3.42
CA ALA A 157 2.92 0.36 4.31
C ALA A 157 4.44 0.20 4.42
N VAL A 158 5.18 0.35 3.31
CA VAL A 158 6.65 0.32 3.34
C VAL A 158 7.20 1.54 4.09
N LEU A 159 6.70 2.73 3.79
CA LEU A 159 7.11 3.97 4.43
C LEU A 159 6.89 3.94 5.95
N ASP A 160 5.70 3.55 6.39
CA ASP A 160 5.38 3.44 7.82
C ASP A 160 6.33 2.45 8.50
N GLY A 161 6.71 1.36 7.81
CA GLY A 161 7.69 0.38 8.30
C GLY A 161 9.09 0.94 8.45
N LYS A 162 9.55 1.73 7.46
CA LYS A 162 10.84 2.42 7.54
C LYS A 162 10.83 3.51 8.61
N VAL A 163 9.74 4.27 8.76
CA VAL A 163 9.62 5.28 9.82
C VAL A 163 9.67 4.63 11.20
N ALA A 164 8.96 3.52 11.41
CA ALA A 164 9.03 2.76 12.65
C ALA A 164 10.43 2.20 12.91
N ALA A 165 11.12 1.71 11.87
CA ALA A 165 12.48 1.19 11.99
C ALA A 165 13.52 2.28 12.29
N ALA A 166 13.30 3.51 11.81
CA ALA A 166 14.17 4.64 12.09
C ALA A 166 14.06 5.12 13.55
N SER A 167 12.89 4.95 14.18
CA SER A 167 12.70 5.24 15.61
C SER A 167 11.76 4.22 16.27
N PRO A 168 12.30 3.07 16.71
CA PRO A 168 11.53 2.08 17.46
C PRO A 168 10.95 2.67 18.76
N GLU A 169 11.67 3.59 19.41
CA GLU A 169 11.20 4.29 20.62
C GLU A 169 9.94 5.13 20.38
N LEU A 170 9.89 5.90 19.28
CA LEU A 170 8.71 6.68 18.92
C LEU A 170 7.54 5.75 18.56
N ALA A 171 7.81 4.64 17.87
CA ALA A 171 6.81 3.62 17.58
C ALA A 171 6.22 3.05 18.88
N GLN A 172 7.05 2.66 19.85
CA GLN A 172 6.60 2.16 21.16
C GLN A 172 5.78 3.19 21.92
N THR A 173 6.19 4.47 21.89
CA THR A 173 5.44 5.55 22.54
C THR A 173 4.05 5.70 21.94
N LYS A 174 3.94 5.64 20.61
CA LYS A 174 2.65 5.70 19.90
C LYS A 174 1.80 4.45 20.18
N GLU A 175 2.41 3.26 20.22
CA GLU A 175 1.76 2.00 20.60
C GLU A 175 1.19 2.08 22.03
N HIS A 176 1.96 2.63 22.98
CA HIS A 176 1.51 2.81 24.37
C HIS A 176 0.37 3.82 24.47
N ALA A 177 0.47 4.97 23.80
CA ALA A 177 -0.59 5.97 23.77
C ALA A 177 -1.88 5.39 23.16
N ALA A 178 -1.78 4.63 22.07
CA ALA A 178 -2.92 3.94 21.46
C ALA A 178 -3.55 2.91 22.41
N ALA A 179 -2.74 2.20 23.21
CA ALA A 179 -3.23 1.30 24.25
C ALA A 179 -3.97 2.04 25.37
N LEU A 180 -3.74 3.33 25.60
CA LEU A 180 -4.51 4.11 26.58
C LEU A 180 -5.87 4.57 26.01
N GLU A 181 -6.03 4.59 24.69
CA GLU A 181 -7.28 4.97 24.00
C GLU A 181 -8.30 3.83 23.84
N ARG A 182 -8.07 2.69 24.50
CA ARG A 182 -8.98 1.54 24.53
C ARG A 182 -10.32 1.91 25.16
N GLY A 183 -11.38 1.30 24.66
CA GLY A 183 -12.70 1.48 25.23
C GLY A 183 -13.84 1.11 24.29
N ILE A 184 -15.02 1.01 24.89
CA ILE A 184 -16.27 0.77 24.19
C ILE A 184 -17.06 2.06 24.21
N ARG A 185 -17.43 2.57 23.03
CA ARG A 185 -18.26 3.77 22.88
C ARG A 185 -19.49 3.41 22.07
N MET A 186 -20.64 3.89 22.51
CA MET A 186 -21.89 3.79 21.76
C MET A 186 -22.32 5.19 21.32
N THR A 187 -22.71 5.33 20.06
CA THR A 187 -23.33 6.58 19.60
C THR A 187 -24.70 6.76 20.23
N ARG A 188 -25.25 7.97 20.19
CA ARG A 188 -26.68 8.16 20.52
C ARG A 188 -27.55 7.31 19.61
N ILE A 189 -28.65 6.81 20.14
CA ILE A 189 -29.68 6.10 19.39
C ILE A 189 -30.28 7.09 18.38
N ASN A 190 -30.29 6.71 17.10
CA ASN A 190 -30.87 7.54 16.06
C ASN A 190 -32.41 7.45 16.06
N LYS A 191 -33.07 8.28 15.24
CA LYS A 191 -34.54 8.32 15.14
C LYS A 191 -35.21 7.02 14.66
N HIS A 192 -34.42 6.04 14.20
CA HIS A 192 -34.88 4.74 13.74
C HIS A 192 -34.58 3.62 14.74
N GLY A 193 -34.16 3.94 15.97
CA GLY A 193 -33.86 2.96 17.01
C GLY A 193 -32.51 2.24 16.83
N VAL A 194 -31.62 2.74 15.96
CA VAL A 194 -30.31 2.15 15.67
C VAL A 194 -29.19 2.99 16.29
N ALA A 195 -28.17 2.34 16.83
CA ALA A 195 -26.94 2.97 17.32
C ALA A 195 -25.71 2.22 16.80
N THR A 196 -24.56 2.89 16.80
CA THR A 196 -23.26 2.29 16.46
C THR A 196 -22.47 2.02 17.74
N LEU A 197 -22.02 0.79 17.91
CA LEU A 197 -21.06 0.40 18.92
C LEU A 197 -19.65 0.38 18.31
N THR A 198 -18.75 1.23 18.81
CA THR A 198 -17.34 1.22 18.45
C THR A 198 -16.55 0.59 19.60
N ILE A 199 -15.84 -0.50 19.30
CA ILE A 199 -14.91 -1.14 20.23
C ILE A 199 -13.50 -0.81 19.74
N ARG A 200 -12.67 -0.25 20.63
CA ARG A 200 -11.23 -0.13 20.43
C ARG A 200 -10.53 -0.99 21.45
N ASP A 201 -9.83 -2.01 20.97
CA ASP A 201 -9.05 -2.93 21.79
C ASP A 201 -7.85 -3.47 21.00
N HIS A 202 -7.07 -4.35 21.60
CA HIS A 202 -5.98 -5.07 20.95
C HIS A 202 -6.47 -5.85 19.73
N ILE A 203 -5.70 -5.77 18.64
CA ILE A 203 -6.05 -6.39 17.36
C ILE A 203 -6.23 -7.92 17.48
N THR A 204 -5.44 -8.59 18.32
CA THR A 204 -5.59 -10.03 18.56
C THR A 204 -6.94 -10.38 19.17
N THR A 205 -7.44 -9.57 20.11
CA THR A 205 -8.78 -9.69 20.69
C THR A 205 -9.86 -9.45 19.65
N LEU A 206 -9.73 -8.39 18.84
CA LEU A 206 -10.70 -8.06 17.80
C LEU A 206 -10.72 -9.12 16.68
N MET A 207 -9.56 -9.66 16.27
CA MET A 207 -9.45 -10.76 15.32
C MET A 207 -10.08 -12.05 15.87
N ALA A 208 -9.79 -12.41 17.12
CA ALA A 208 -10.42 -13.57 17.77
C ALA A 208 -11.95 -13.43 17.80
N THR A 209 -12.43 -12.22 18.12
CA THR A 209 -13.86 -11.88 18.13
C THR A 209 -14.48 -12.01 16.73
N ASP A 210 -13.86 -11.43 15.70
CA ASP A 210 -14.36 -11.55 14.32
C ASP A 210 -14.37 -13.00 13.83
N ILE A 211 -13.35 -13.79 14.17
CA ILE A 211 -13.27 -15.21 13.84
C ILE A 211 -14.40 -15.99 14.53
N ALA A 212 -14.66 -15.75 15.82
CA ALA A 212 -15.73 -16.39 16.56
C ALA A 212 -17.11 -16.05 15.97
N ILE A 213 -17.37 -14.76 15.71
CA ILE A 213 -18.62 -14.31 15.07
C ILE A 213 -18.77 -14.96 13.68
N THR A 214 -17.70 -15.01 12.89
CA THR A 214 -17.72 -15.63 11.55
C THR A 214 -18.02 -17.13 11.63
N ALA A 215 -17.49 -17.84 12.63
CA ALA A 215 -17.74 -19.26 12.82
C ALA A 215 -19.22 -19.53 13.09
N VAL A 216 -19.83 -18.80 14.04
CA VAL A 216 -21.27 -18.90 14.32
C VAL A 216 -22.10 -18.49 13.10
N ALA A 217 -21.70 -17.43 12.39
CA ALA A 217 -22.40 -17.00 11.17
C ALA A 217 -22.39 -18.06 10.06
N LYS A 218 -21.35 -18.90 9.97
CA LYS A 218 -21.30 -20.04 9.05
C LYS A 218 -22.25 -21.17 9.46
N GLU A 219 -22.35 -21.47 10.75
CA GLU A 219 -23.32 -22.45 11.25
C GLU A 219 -24.77 -22.03 10.97
N LEU A 220 -25.03 -20.71 10.97
CA LEU A 220 -26.33 -20.15 10.61
C LEU A 220 -26.67 -20.28 9.11
N GLU A 221 -25.73 -20.60 8.22
CA GLU A 221 -25.99 -20.71 6.78
C GLU A 221 -27.08 -21.72 6.45
N ALA A 222 -27.07 -22.88 7.11
CA ALA A 222 -28.07 -23.93 6.89
C ALA A 222 -29.47 -23.51 7.35
N ARG A 223 -29.57 -22.64 8.37
CA ARG A 223 -30.82 -22.17 8.96
C ARG A 223 -31.33 -20.87 8.31
N MET A 224 -30.43 -20.08 7.74
CA MET A 224 -30.69 -18.78 7.12
C MET A 224 -30.07 -18.69 5.70
N PRO A 225 -30.42 -19.61 4.77
CA PRO A 225 -29.77 -19.70 3.47
C PRO A 225 -30.03 -18.48 2.57
N ALA A 226 -31.15 -17.78 2.79
CA ALA A 226 -31.52 -16.58 2.03
C ALA A 226 -30.87 -15.29 2.55
N VAL A 227 -30.11 -15.35 3.65
CA VAL A 227 -29.52 -14.18 4.33
C VAL A 227 -28.03 -14.07 3.99
N ASP A 228 -27.57 -12.86 3.70
CA ASP A 228 -26.17 -12.62 3.37
C ASP A 228 -25.24 -12.84 4.59
N LEU A 229 -23.93 -12.87 4.34
CA LEU A 229 -22.95 -13.10 5.41
C LEU A 229 -22.94 -11.98 6.46
N ARG A 230 -23.25 -10.74 6.06
CA ARG A 230 -23.21 -9.57 6.95
C ARG A 230 -24.31 -9.67 8.00
N ASP A 231 -25.52 -9.98 7.58
CA ASP A 231 -26.67 -10.11 8.48
C ASP A 231 -26.58 -11.38 9.33
N ARG A 232 -26.00 -12.46 8.80
CA ARG A 232 -25.64 -13.64 9.59
C ARG A 232 -24.59 -13.34 10.67
N LYS A 233 -23.58 -12.50 10.37
CA LYS A 233 -22.62 -12.02 11.38
C LYS A 233 -23.29 -11.19 12.47
N LEU A 234 -24.27 -10.36 12.11
CA LEU A 234 -25.04 -9.58 13.10
C LEU A 234 -25.87 -10.49 14.02
N ALA A 235 -26.55 -11.49 13.46
CA ALA A 235 -27.29 -12.49 14.22
C ALA A 235 -26.36 -13.29 15.16
N ALA A 236 -25.21 -13.74 14.65
CA ALA A 236 -24.18 -14.39 15.44
C ALA A 236 -23.69 -13.51 16.60
N PHE A 237 -23.44 -12.22 16.37
CA PHE A 237 -23.06 -11.29 17.43
C PHE A 237 -24.17 -11.15 18.49
N ALA A 238 -25.44 -11.06 18.09
CA ALA A 238 -26.57 -10.99 19.02
C ALA A 238 -26.69 -12.25 19.88
N MET A 239 -26.49 -13.43 19.29
CA MET A 239 -26.50 -14.70 20.02
C MET A 239 -25.35 -14.81 21.03
N LEU A 240 -24.15 -14.36 20.65
CA LEU A 240 -22.97 -14.39 21.52
C LEU A 240 -23.06 -13.38 22.67
N THR A 241 -23.81 -12.30 22.50
CA THR A 241 -23.93 -11.23 23.50
C THR A 241 -25.23 -11.31 24.33
N ASN A 242 -26.25 -12.03 23.84
CA ASN A 242 -27.52 -12.25 24.53
C ASN A 242 -28.05 -13.68 24.24
N PRO A 243 -27.48 -14.72 24.90
CA PRO A 243 -27.80 -16.12 24.62
C PRO A 243 -29.24 -16.50 24.97
N ASP A 244 -29.85 -15.85 25.96
CA ASP A 244 -31.19 -16.19 26.48
C ASP A 244 -32.33 -15.78 25.52
N ALA A 245 -32.08 -14.87 24.58
CA ALA A 245 -33.05 -14.48 23.55
C ALA A 245 -33.11 -15.47 22.36
N HIS A 246 -32.22 -16.46 22.31
CA HIS A 246 -32.03 -17.36 21.17
C HIS A 246 -31.72 -18.81 21.60
N LEU A 247 -32.56 -19.36 22.50
CA LEU A 247 -32.42 -20.67 23.14
C LEU A 247 -32.33 -21.89 22.20
N ASP A 248 -32.77 -21.78 20.94
CA ASP A 248 -32.85 -22.92 20.01
C ASP A 248 -31.51 -23.30 19.33
N LEU A 249 -30.43 -22.56 19.58
CA LEU A 249 -29.24 -22.65 18.72
C LEU A 249 -27.96 -23.13 19.44
N GLY A 250 -27.97 -23.27 20.78
CA GLY A 250 -26.98 -23.99 21.59
C GLY A 250 -25.54 -23.93 21.09
N VAL A 251 -24.89 -22.76 21.15
CA VAL A 251 -23.48 -22.63 20.73
C VAL A 251 -22.59 -22.70 21.98
N GLY A 252 -21.88 -23.81 22.12
CA GLY A 252 -20.86 -23.97 23.17
C GLY A 252 -19.65 -23.04 22.96
N PRO A 253 -18.73 -22.94 23.93
CA PRO A 253 -17.58 -22.05 23.83
C PRO A 253 -16.68 -22.42 22.64
N ILE A 254 -16.72 -21.60 21.58
CA ILE A 254 -15.80 -21.71 20.45
C ILE A 254 -14.42 -21.23 20.92
N LYS A 255 -13.38 -22.04 20.72
CA LYS A 255 -11.98 -21.62 20.87
C LYS A 255 -11.47 -21.13 19.50
N PRO A 256 -11.51 -19.82 19.19
CA PRO A 256 -11.07 -19.31 17.89
C PRO A 256 -9.57 -19.58 17.69
N LYS A 257 -9.20 -20.06 16.51
CA LYS A 257 -7.78 -20.17 16.10
C LYS A 257 -7.38 -18.85 15.43
N VAL A 258 -6.54 -18.07 16.09
CA VAL A 258 -5.96 -16.83 15.52
C VAL A 258 -4.62 -17.18 14.85
N ARG A 259 -4.47 -16.83 13.57
CA ARG A 259 -3.20 -16.86 12.86
C ARG A 259 -2.65 -15.44 12.80
N ILE A 260 -1.41 -15.24 13.23
CA ILE A 260 -0.68 -13.98 13.15
C ILE A 260 0.56 -14.25 12.29
N ASP A 261 0.63 -13.60 11.13
CA ASP A 261 1.77 -13.69 10.25
C ASP A 261 2.71 -12.51 10.53
N LEU A 262 3.95 -12.82 10.90
CA LEU A 262 4.99 -11.86 11.26
C LEU A 262 6.15 -11.96 10.27
N HIS A 263 6.50 -10.85 9.63
CA HIS A 263 7.64 -10.76 8.73
C HIS A 263 8.78 -10.05 9.43
N LEU A 264 9.82 -10.82 9.78
CA LEU A 264 11.00 -10.32 10.45
C LEU A 264 12.03 -9.91 9.40
N THR A 265 12.62 -8.73 9.58
CA THR A 265 13.86 -8.38 8.89
C THR A 265 15.01 -8.72 9.83
N PRO A 266 16.05 -9.45 9.38
CA PRO A 266 17.22 -9.71 10.20
C PRO A 266 17.74 -8.40 10.82
N ASP A 267 18.13 -8.46 12.10
CA ASP A 267 18.69 -7.35 12.87
C ASP A 267 17.77 -6.13 13.06
N SER A 268 16.47 -6.24 12.75
CA SER A 268 15.48 -5.18 12.99
C SER A 268 14.69 -5.41 14.27
N GLU A 269 14.49 -4.35 15.06
CA GLU A 269 13.57 -4.34 16.21
C GLU A 269 12.09 -4.20 15.81
N ILE A 270 11.82 -3.98 14.52
CA ILE A 270 10.50 -3.84 13.93
C ILE A 270 10.15 -5.11 13.14
N VAL A 271 8.92 -5.56 13.33
CA VAL A 271 8.32 -6.68 12.59
C VAL A 271 7.08 -6.18 11.86
N ARG A 272 6.88 -6.63 10.61
CA ARG A 272 5.63 -6.34 9.91
C ARG A 272 4.61 -7.42 10.29
N MET A 273 3.56 -7.02 10.98
CA MET A 273 2.41 -7.87 11.24
C MET A 273 1.39 -7.71 10.11
N GLU A 274 0.97 -8.83 9.53
CA GLU A 274 -0.04 -8.82 8.47
C GLU A 274 -1.35 -8.16 8.94
N ASP A 275 -2.02 -7.44 8.03
CA ASP A 275 -3.26 -6.67 8.28
C ASP A 275 -3.19 -5.55 9.34
N HIS A 276 -2.04 -5.32 9.97
CA HIS A 276 -1.82 -4.23 10.93
C HIS A 276 -0.72 -3.26 10.47
N GLY A 277 0.37 -3.79 9.92
CA GLY A 277 1.55 -3.01 9.53
C GLY A 277 2.72 -3.19 10.49
N PRO A 278 3.68 -2.25 10.51
CA PRO A 278 4.89 -2.36 11.31
C PRO A 278 4.60 -2.17 12.80
N VAL A 279 5.17 -3.04 13.63
CA VAL A 279 5.08 -3.00 15.09
C VAL A 279 6.42 -3.39 15.69
N THR A 280 6.67 -3.00 16.94
CA THR A 280 7.89 -3.42 17.61
C THR A 280 7.86 -4.92 17.96
N ILE A 281 9.01 -5.59 17.98
CA ILE A 281 9.11 -7.01 18.40
C ILE A 281 8.58 -7.18 19.84
N ALA A 282 8.86 -6.21 20.72
CA ALA A 282 8.36 -6.19 22.09
C ALA A 282 6.82 -6.18 22.12
N TRP A 283 6.20 -5.31 21.32
CA TRP A 283 4.75 -5.25 21.21
C TRP A 283 4.15 -6.52 20.61
N ALA A 284 4.74 -7.07 19.54
CA ALA A 284 4.27 -8.31 18.93
C ALA A 284 4.32 -9.48 19.94
N ARG A 285 5.39 -9.60 20.72
CA ARG A 285 5.50 -10.58 21.83
C ARG A 285 4.41 -10.37 22.87
N GLN A 286 4.16 -9.12 23.25
CA GLN A 286 3.10 -8.78 24.18
C GLN A 286 1.73 -9.20 23.63
N MET A 287 1.45 -8.97 22.34
CA MET A 287 0.18 -9.35 21.71
C MET A 287 -0.02 -10.86 21.65
N ILE A 288 1.04 -11.60 21.32
CA ILE A 288 1.02 -13.08 21.34
C ILE A 288 0.75 -13.58 22.76
N ALA A 289 1.34 -12.97 23.78
CA ALA A 289 1.12 -13.35 25.18
C ALA A 289 -0.33 -13.17 25.66
N HIS A 290 -1.09 -12.24 25.05
CA HIS A 290 -2.51 -12.04 25.35
C HIS A 290 -3.43 -13.09 24.68
N VAL A 291 -2.93 -13.90 23.75
CA VAL A 291 -3.71 -14.96 23.11
C VAL A 291 -3.83 -16.14 24.08
N ALA A 292 -5.02 -16.35 24.64
CA ALA A 292 -5.31 -17.52 25.46
C ALA A 292 -5.33 -18.81 24.60
N GLY A 293 -4.27 -19.63 24.63
CA GLY A 293 -4.25 -20.92 23.94
C GLY A 293 -2.86 -21.43 23.53
N LYS A 294 -2.84 -22.51 22.74
CA LYS A 294 -1.61 -23.11 22.18
C LYS A 294 -1.14 -22.30 20.97
N VAL A 295 -0.07 -21.52 21.15
CA VAL A 295 0.63 -20.84 20.04
C VAL A 295 1.44 -21.89 19.27
N THR A 296 1.21 -22.00 17.96
CA THR A 296 2.00 -22.87 17.08
C THR A 296 2.86 -21.99 16.17
N VAL A 297 4.18 -22.06 16.33
CA VAL A 297 5.14 -21.38 15.46
C VAL A 297 5.39 -22.28 14.26
N LEU A 298 5.12 -21.79 13.05
CA LEU A 298 5.39 -22.51 11.81
C LEU A 298 6.79 -22.13 11.29
N PRO A 299 7.56 -23.09 10.73
CA PRO A 299 8.87 -22.81 10.15
C PRO A 299 8.76 -21.94 8.89
N VAL A 300 9.81 -21.16 8.62
CA VAL A 300 9.97 -20.38 7.38
C VAL A 300 9.91 -21.33 6.19
N ILE A 301 9.00 -21.08 5.25
CA ILE A 301 8.90 -21.87 4.02
C ILE A 301 10.11 -21.57 3.14
N ASN A 302 10.87 -22.61 2.78
CA ASN A 302 11.89 -22.50 1.75
C ASN A 302 11.20 -22.30 0.39
N LEU A 303 11.23 -21.05 -0.10
CA LEU A 303 10.63 -20.68 -1.39
C LEU A 303 11.34 -21.32 -2.58
N ALA A 304 12.60 -21.73 -2.44
CA ALA A 304 13.40 -22.26 -3.54
C ALA A 304 13.06 -23.73 -3.90
N HIS A 305 12.23 -24.43 -3.12
CA HIS A 305 12.04 -25.89 -3.27
C HIS A 305 10.54 -26.28 -3.28
N GLN A 306 9.75 -25.66 -4.15
CA GLN A 306 8.38 -26.09 -4.42
C GLN A 306 8.35 -26.91 -5.72
N ALA A 307 8.31 -28.23 -5.60
CA ALA A 307 8.17 -29.11 -6.77
C ALA A 307 6.80 -28.85 -7.45
N PRO A 308 6.74 -28.78 -8.79
CA PRO A 308 5.48 -28.72 -9.53
C PRO A 308 4.59 -29.90 -9.17
N VAL A 309 3.27 -29.68 -9.13
CA VAL A 309 2.30 -30.75 -8.88
C VAL A 309 1.44 -30.96 -10.12
N ASP A 310 1.24 -32.23 -10.48
CA ASP A 310 0.36 -32.62 -11.58
C ASP A 310 -1.11 -32.72 -11.11
N ALA A 311 -1.62 -31.60 -10.61
CA ALA A 311 -3.01 -31.46 -10.19
C ALA A 311 -3.46 -30.00 -10.36
N TYR A 312 -4.74 -29.82 -10.70
CA TYR A 312 -5.34 -28.48 -10.74
C TYR A 312 -5.45 -27.87 -9.32
N GLU A 313 -5.68 -28.69 -8.29
CA GLU A 313 -5.76 -28.22 -6.90
C GLU A 313 -4.38 -27.80 -6.39
N ILE A 314 -4.28 -26.55 -5.91
CA ILE A 314 -3.02 -25.97 -5.43
C ILE A 314 -2.79 -26.38 -3.97
N PRO A 315 -1.69 -27.11 -3.65
CA PRO A 315 -1.38 -27.50 -2.28
C PRO A 315 -1.19 -26.30 -1.35
N ALA A 316 -1.52 -26.45 -0.07
CA ALA A 316 -1.42 -25.38 0.92
C ALA A 316 -0.02 -24.77 1.05
N ALA A 317 1.04 -25.59 0.95
CA ALA A 317 2.42 -25.12 1.01
C ALA A 317 2.80 -24.26 -0.22
N MET A 318 2.36 -24.66 -1.41
CA MET A 318 2.57 -23.89 -2.64
C MET A 318 1.77 -22.59 -2.62
N ARG A 319 0.53 -22.63 -2.10
CA ARG A 319 -0.29 -21.43 -1.92
C ARG A 319 0.41 -20.39 -1.04
N GLU A 320 0.97 -20.83 0.08
CA GLU A 320 1.72 -19.95 0.98
C GLU A 320 2.98 -19.39 0.29
N ALA A 321 3.74 -20.23 -0.41
CA ALA A 321 4.92 -19.80 -1.15
C ALA A 321 4.60 -18.73 -2.22
N VAL A 322 3.53 -18.92 -2.99
CA VAL A 322 3.08 -17.95 -4.02
C VAL A 322 2.68 -16.61 -3.39
N HIS A 323 1.94 -16.61 -2.28
CA HIS A 323 1.61 -15.37 -1.58
C HIS A 323 2.85 -14.65 -1.04
N LEU A 324 3.85 -15.38 -0.55
CA LEU A 324 5.12 -14.81 -0.08
C LEU A 324 5.98 -14.24 -1.21
N ILE A 325 6.04 -14.91 -2.36
CA ILE A 325 6.79 -14.47 -3.54
C ILE A 325 6.25 -13.15 -4.10
N HIS A 326 4.92 -13.05 -4.24
CA HIS A 326 4.29 -11.91 -4.91
C HIS A 326 3.85 -10.79 -3.96
N GLY A 327 3.58 -11.09 -2.69
CA GLY A 327 3.18 -10.13 -1.66
C GLY A 327 1.80 -9.49 -1.85
N GLY A 328 1.06 -9.86 -2.91
CA GLY A 328 -0.26 -9.32 -3.21
C GLY A 328 -0.72 -9.65 -4.63
N ASP A 329 -1.76 -8.95 -5.07
CA ASP A 329 -2.32 -9.07 -6.42
C ASP A 329 -1.28 -8.69 -7.48
N ILE A 330 -1.09 -9.56 -8.47
CA ILE A 330 -0.05 -9.45 -9.50
C ILE A 330 -0.44 -8.58 -10.70
N PHE A 331 -1.67 -8.06 -10.75
CA PHE A 331 -2.09 -7.17 -11.82
C PHE A 331 -1.37 -5.81 -11.74
N PRO A 332 -1.02 -5.17 -12.88
CA PRO A 332 -0.31 -3.89 -12.90
C PRO A 332 -0.97 -2.83 -11.99
N PHE A 333 -0.17 -2.24 -11.09
CA PHE A 333 -0.59 -1.23 -10.11
C PHE A 333 -1.69 -1.65 -9.13
N ALA A 334 -1.95 -2.94 -8.97
CA ALA A 334 -2.91 -3.43 -7.98
C ALA A 334 -2.45 -3.13 -6.54
N ALA A 335 -3.40 -2.67 -5.71
CA ALA A 335 -3.15 -2.31 -4.32
C ALA A 335 -3.49 -3.44 -3.32
N ASN A 336 -4.20 -4.48 -3.76
CA ASN A 336 -4.69 -5.52 -2.87
C ASN A 336 -3.56 -6.46 -2.44
N THR A 337 -3.32 -6.57 -1.14
CA THR A 337 -2.34 -7.48 -0.53
C THR A 337 -2.99 -8.62 0.24
N SER A 338 -4.32 -8.74 0.20
CA SER A 338 -5.06 -9.77 0.92
C SER A 338 -4.73 -11.15 0.38
N ARG A 339 -4.58 -12.12 1.29
CA ARG A 339 -4.47 -13.55 0.93
C ARG A 339 -5.82 -14.19 0.58
N ARG A 340 -6.94 -13.47 0.74
CA ARG A 340 -8.29 -13.95 0.39
C ARG A 340 -8.60 -13.76 -1.10
N VAL A 341 -7.61 -14.02 -1.94
CA VAL A 341 -7.70 -13.92 -3.39
C VAL A 341 -7.43 -15.29 -4.00
N ASP A 342 -7.91 -15.49 -5.22
CA ASP A 342 -7.69 -16.73 -5.94
C ASP A 342 -6.22 -16.77 -6.41
N LEU A 343 -5.64 -17.96 -6.50
CA LEU A 343 -4.36 -18.16 -7.16
C LEU A 343 -4.65 -18.65 -8.56
N ASP A 344 -4.18 -17.91 -9.55
CA ASP A 344 -4.52 -18.12 -10.94
C ASP A 344 -3.30 -18.54 -11.77
N HIS A 345 -3.52 -19.43 -12.74
CA HIS A 345 -2.47 -19.94 -13.62
C HIS A 345 -2.17 -18.94 -14.74
N ASN A 346 -0.92 -18.53 -14.90
CA ASN A 346 -0.49 -17.60 -15.97
C ASN A 346 -0.66 -18.19 -17.36
N LEU A 347 -0.16 -19.41 -17.59
CA LEU A 347 -0.57 -20.30 -18.66
C LEU A 347 -1.68 -21.24 -18.12
N PRO A 348 -2.90 -21.22 -18.67
CA PRO A 348 -3.99 -22.06 -18.17
C PRO A 348 -3.61 -23.55 -18.09
N TYR A 349 -4.07 -24.24 -17.04
CA TYR A 349 -3.82 -25.67 -16.88
C TYR A 349 -4.35 -26.49 -18.06
N SER A 350 -5.51 -26.10 -18.62
CA SER A 350 -6.09 -26.71 -19.83
C SER A 350 -5.23 -26.55 -21.09
N GLU A 351 -4.28 -25.62 -21.09
CA GLU A 351 -3.35 -25.35 -22.19
C GLU A 351 -1.94 -25.90 -21.91
N GLY A 352 -1.80 -26.78 -20.90
CA GLY A 352 -0.54 -27.41 -20.52
C GLY A 352 0.27 -26.64 -19.47
N GLY A 353 -0.30 -25.61 -18.86
CA GLY A 353 0.33 -24.89 -17.75
C GLY A 353 0.43 -25.74 -16.49
N LYS A 354 1.65 -25.87 -15.93
CA LYS A 354 1.87 -26.62 -14.69
C LYS A 354 1.38 -25.86 -13.47
N THR A 355 0.96 -26.56 -12.43
CA THR A 355 0.67 -25.97 -11.12
C THR A 355 1.99 -25.83 -10.35
N GLU A 356 2.64 -24.67 -10.49
CA GLU A 356 3.93 -24.35 -9.89
C GLU A 356 4.06 -22.86 -9.59
N ALA A 357 5.00 -22.49 -8.70
CA ALA A 357 5.20 -21.09 -8.31
C ALA A 357 5.59 -20.16 -9.47
N GLY A 358 6.19 -20.69 -10.54
CA GLY A 358 6.53 -19.96 -11.76
C GLY A 358 5.35 -19.76 -12.72
N ASN A 359 4.21 -20.37 -12.45
CA ASN A 359 3.00 -20.25 -13.26
C ASN A 359 1.77 -19.81 -12.45
N LEU A 360 1.91 -19.50 -11.16
CA LEU A 360 0.81 -19.09 -10.29
C LEU A 360 1.02 -17.67 -9.78
N GLY A 361 -0.05 -16.90 -9.71
CA GLY A 361 -0.04 -15.58 -9.08
C GLY A 361 -1.35 -15.24 -8.36
N PRO A 362 -1.31 -14.53 -7.22
CA PRO A 362 -2.52 -14.07 -6.54
C PRO A 362 -3.27 -13.03 -7.38
N MET A 363 -4.57 -13.22 -7.59
CA MET A 363 -5.42 -12.28 -8.33
C MET A 363 -6.80 -12.17 -7.71
N THR A 364 -7.32 -10.95 -7.60
CA THR A 364 -8.74 -10.75 -7.34
C THR A 364 -9.58 -11.33 -8.48
N ARG A 365 -10.82 -11.73 -8.19
CA ARG A 365 -11.78 -12.18 -9.21
C ARG A 365 -11.95 -11.18 -10.35
N THR A 366 -11.88 -9.88 -10.05
CA THR A 366 -11.96 -8.82 -11.07
C THR A 366 -10.76 -8.85 -12.01
N HIS A 367 -9.53 -8.87 -11.48
CA HIS A 367 -8.34 -8.91 -12.32
C HIS A 367 -8.21 -10.23 -13.08
N HIS A 368 -8.63 -11.35 -12.48
CA HIS A 368 -8.72 -12.63 -13.18
C HIS A 368 -9.60 -12.51 -14.42
N ARG A 369 -10.82 -11.97 -14.28
CA ARG A 369 -11.72 -11.74 -15.43
C ARG A 369 -11.14 -10.80 -16.48
N ILE A 370 -10.37 -9.78 -16.08
CA ILE A 370 -9.69 -8.87 -17.01
C ILE A 370 -8.65 -9.64 -17.83
N LYS A 371 -7.82 -10.45 -17.19
CA LYS A 371 -6.85 -11.33 -17.86
C LYS A 371 -7.55 -12.28 -18.84
N THR A 372 -8.60 -12.98 -18.40
CA THR A 372 -9.28 -14.00 -19.22
C THR A 372 -10.05 -13.41 -20.41
N HIS A 373 -10.70 -12.24 -20.24
CA HIS A 373 -11.72 -11.79 -21.19
C HIS A 373 -11.45 -10.41 -21.82
N ALA A 374 -10.49 -9.64 -21.32
CA ALA A 374 -10.27 -8.27 -21.78
C ALA A 374 -9.03 -8.10 -22.67
N GLY A 375 -8.43 -9.19 -23.17
CA GLY A 375 -7.29 -9.15 -24.10
C GLY A 375 -5.95 -8.78 -23.45
N TRP A 376 -5.84 -8.92 -22.13
CA TRP A 376 -4.58 -8.75 -21.42
C TRP A 376 -3.78 -10.05 -21.46
N GLU A 377 -2.48 -9.94 -21.71
CA GLU A 377 -1.57 -11.08 -21.72
C GLU A 377 -0.64 -10.99 -20.51
N CYS A 378 -0.36 -12.13 -19.86
CA CYS A 378 0.56 -12.21 -18.75
C CYS A 378 1.58 -13.33 -19.01
N ARG A 379 2.86 -13.04 -18.75
CA ARG A 379 3.93 -14.03 -18.72
C ARG A 379 4.72 -13.91 -17.43
N GLN A 380 5.18 -15.03 -16.91
CA GLN A 380 6.00 -15.09 -15.70
C GLN A 380 7.32 -15.79 -16.02
N PRO A 381 8.37 -15.07 -16.48
CA PRO A 381 9.64 -15.69 -16.83
C PRO A 381 10.33 -16.39 -15.66
N PHE A 382 10.13 -15.86 -14.45
CA PHE A 382 10.63 -16.43 -13.20
C PHE A 382 9.56 -16.24 -12.09
N PRO A 383 9.52 -17.11 -11.07
CA PRO A 383 8.69 -16.89 -9.88
C PRO A 383 8.86 -15.45 -9.35
N GLY A 384 7.75 -14.72 -9.17
CA GLY A 384 7.80 -13.32 -8.70
C GLY A 384 8.05 -12.23 -9.74
N ILE A 385 8.40 -12.56 -10.99
CA ILE A 385 8.63 -11.58 -12.07
C ILE A 385 7.58 -11.78 -13.16
N LEU A 386 6.73 -10.78 -13.39
CA LEU A 386 5.68 -10.84 -14.41
C LEU A 386 5.84 -9.74 -15.46
N VAL A 387 5.57 -10.10 -16.70
CA VAL A 387 5.44 -9.17 -17.83
C VAL A 387 4.00 -9.22 -18.31
N TRP A 388 3.29 -8.13 -18.10
CA TRP A 388 1.95 -7.91 -18.62
C TRP A 388 1.99 -7.13 -19.92
N ARG A 389 1.08 -7.43 -20.83
CA ARG A 389 0.80 -6.64 -22.02
C ARG A 389 -0.69 -6.29 -22.04
N ASP A 390 -0.98 -5.01 -22.22
CA ASP A 390 -2.36 -4.54 -22.37
C ASP A 390 -2.89 -4.77 -23.80
N PRO A 391 -4.22 -4.64 -24.02
CA PRO A 391 -4.82 -4.84 -25.35
C PRO A 391 -4.36 -3.82 -26.41
N HIS A 392 -3.68 -2.75 -26.01
CA HIS A 392 -3.20 -1.67 -26.86
C HIS A 392 -1.68 -1.74 -27.10
N GLY A 393 -1.00 -2.78 -26.57
CA GLY A 393 0.40 -3.08 -26.80
C GLY A 393 1.39 -2.49 -25.79
N ALA A 394 0.93 -1.82 -24.74
CA ALA A 394 1.82 -1.38 -23.67
C ALA A 394 2.24 -2.55 -22.80
N HIS A 395 3.49 -2.53 -22.33
CA HIS A 395 4.06 -3.58 -21.49
C HIS A 395 4.33 -3.08 -20.08
N TYR A 396 4.15 -3.95 -19.09
CA TYR A 396 4.35 -3.65 -17.67
C TYR A 396 5.14 -4.77 -17.01
N LEU A 397 6.25 -4.42 -16.38
CA LEU A 397 7.00 -5.31 -15.49
C LEU A 397 6.41 -5.20 -14.09
N VAL A 398 6.01 -6.32 -13.49
CA VAL A 398 5.51 -6.41 -12.12
C VAL A 398 6.42 -7.36 -11.34
N ASP A 399 7.02 -6.85 -10.27
CA ASP A 399 7.84 -7.63 -9.34
C ASP A 399 7.57 -7.22 -7.88
N ALA A 400 8.32 -7.78 -6.93
CA ALA A 400 8.19 -7.47 -5.51
C ALA A 400 8.42 -5.97 -5.17
N THR A 401 9.13 -5.24 -6.03
CA THR A 401 9.43 -3.81 -5.89
C THR A 401 8.37 -2.90 -6.54
N GLY A 402 7.44 -3.46 -7.32
CA GLY A 402 6.28 -2.76 -7.88
C GLY A 402 6.09 -2.96 -9.39
N THR A 403 5.28 -2.08 -9.98
CA THR A 403 4.96 -2.07 -11.41
C THR A 403 5.71 -0.97 -12.14
N ARG A 404 6.38 -1.30 -13.24
CA ARG A 404 7.01 -0.35 -14.16
C ARG A 404 6.42 -0.53 -15.55
N LYS A 405 5.94 0.55 -16.16
CA LYS A 405 5.63 0.54 -17.59
C LYS A 405 6.95 0.45 -18.36
N LEU A 406 7.07 -0.53 -19.23
CA LEU A 406 8.22 -0.66 -20.11
C LEU A 406 7.97 0.24 -21.31
N THR A 407 8.86 1.22 -21.53
CA THR A 407 8.81 2.05 -22.73
C THR A 407 9.07 1.15 -23.92
N THR A 408 8.02 0.89 -24.70
CA THR A 408 8.19 0.36 -26.03
C THR A 408 8.63 1.55 -26.88
N PRO A 409 9.85 1.60 -27.46
CA PRO A 409 10.10 2.58 -28.51
C PRO A 409 9.01 2.40 -29.58
N PRO A 410 8.54 3.47 -30.25
CA PRO A 410 7.52 3.34 -31.30
C PRO A 410 7.98 2.26 -32.28
N ARG A 411 7.28 1.13 -32.33
CA ARG A 411 7.59 0.10 -33.30
C ARG A 411 7.23 0.68 -34.67
N GLU A 412 8.20 0.69 -35.58
CA GLU A 412 7.88 0.70 -37.00
C GLU A 412 6.80 -0.37 -37.28
N PRO A 413 5.85 -0.12 -38.20
CA PRO A 413 4.79 -1.06 -38.50
C PRO A 413 5.38 -2.45 -38.77
N PHE A 414 4.85 -3.42 -38.02
CA PHE A 414 5.28 -4.81 -38.07
C PHE A 414 5.33 -5.31 -39.52
N ARG A 415 6.54 -5.55 -40.02
CA ARG A 415 6.72 -6.47 -41.15
C ARG A 415 6.77 -7.88 -40.55
N PRO A 416 5.82 -8.78 -40.86
CA PRO A 416 5.98 -10.17 -40.49
C PRO A 416 7.28 -10.67 -41.13
N ARG A 417 8.29 -10.97 -40.31
CA ARG A 417 9.34 -11.88 -40.74
C ARG A 417 8.78 -13.29 -40.56
N PRO A 418 8.75 -14.11 -41.62
CA PRO A 418 8.55 -15.53 -41.43
C PRO A 418 9.73 -16.04 -40.59
N ASP A 419 9.40 -16.89 -39.61
CA ASP A 419 10.30 -17.86 -38.99
C ASP A 419 11.32 -17.32 -37.97
N ILE A 420 10.88 -17.04 -36.74
CA ILE A 420 11.71 -17.28 -35.54
C ILE A 420 10.80 -17.82 -34.42
N TYR A 421 10.65 -19.14 -34.37
CA TYR A 421 10.41 -19.82 -33.10
C TYR A 421 11.70 -19.68 -32.30
N PHE A 422 11.67 -18.99 -31.15
CA PHE A 422 12.77 -19.04 -30.19
C PHE A 422 12.72 -20.39 -29.48
N THR A 423 13.22 -21.43 -30.14
CA THR A 423 13.76 -22.62 -29.48
C THR A 423 15.21 -22.31 -29.12
N ASP A 424 15.58 -22.60 -27.88
CA ASP A 424 16.92 -22.51 -27.28
C ASP A 424 17.35 -21.11 -26.78
N VAL A 425 17.05 -20.86 -25.50
CA VAL A 425 17.80 -19.92 -24.65
C VAL A 425 18.79 -20.76 -23.84
N GLU A 426 20.06 -20.71 -24.18
CA GLU A 426 21.14 -21.32 -23.39
C GLU A 426 21.65 -20.30 -22.36
N LEU A 427 21.54 -20.62 -21.07
CA LEU A 427 22.03 -19.80 -19.97
C LEU A 427 23.43 -20.26 -19.57
N ILE A 428 24.46 -19.50 -19.95
CA ILE A 428 25.82 -19.69 -19.44
C ILE A 428 25.84 -19.30 -17.97
N HIS A 429 26.07 -20.28 -17.09
CA HIS A 429 26.40 -20.05 -15.68
C HIS A 429 27.91 -19.86 -15.58
N ASP A 430 28.36 -18.68 -15.13
CA ASP A 430 29.74 -18.54 -14.66
C ASP A 430 29.86 -19.25 -13.31
N ALA A 431 30.58 -20.38 -13.31
CA ALA A 431 31.03 -21.05 -12.11
C ALA A 431 32.43 -20.53 -11.74
N ALA A 432 32.52 -19.81 -10.61
CA ALA A 432 33.66 -19.83 -9.68
C ALA A 432 33.23 -19.22 -8.34
#